data_AF-A0A5E6NKE4-F1
#
_entry.id   AF-A0A5E6NKE4-F1
#
_cell.length_a   1.000
_cell.length_b   1.000
_cell.length_c   1.000
_cell.angle_alpha   90.00
_cell.angle_beta   90.00
_cell.angle_gamma   90.00
#
_symmetry.space_group_name_H-M   'P 1'
#
loop_
_entity.id
_entity.type
_entity.pdbx_description
1 polymer ?
#
loop_
_entity_poly.entity_id
_entity_poly.type
_entity_poly.pdbx_seq_one_letter_code
_entity_poly.pdbx_strand_id
1 'polypeptide(L)' 'MALGTVPIVNENDTVATDEIKFGDNDTLAALVANLVGASQLVILTDQGGVYDADPRQNSDAI' A
#
# COMPACT_ATOMS: atom_id res chain seq x y z
N MET A 1 -12.68 13.92 8.91
CA MET A 1 -11.54 14.20 9.79
C MET A 1 -11.88 15.40 10.68
N ALA A 2 -12.39 15.14 11.89
CA ALA A 2 -13.03 16.17 12.73
C ALA A 2 -12.05 17.06 13.53
N LEU A 3 -10.77 16.69 13.58
CA LEU A 3 -9.74 17.36 14.38
C LEU A 3 -8.68 18.12 13.54
N GLY A 4 -8.84 18.17 12.21
CA GLY A 4 -7.85 18.78 11.30
C GLY A 4 -6.49 18.06 11.28
N THR A 5 -6.42 16.85 11.83
CA THR A 5 -5.19 16.06 11.97
C THR A 5 -4.99 15.13 10.78
N VAL A 6 -3.74 14.84 10.42
CA VAL A 6 -3.38 13.84 9.41
C VAL A 6 -3.05 12.52 10.12
N PRO A 7 -3.85 11.46 9.92
CA PRO A 7 -3.57 10.16 10.51
C PRO A 7 -2.36 9.51 9.82
N ILE A 8 -1.43 8.95 10.61
CA ILE A 8 -0.31 8.13 10.13
C ILE A 8 -0.55 6.71 10.62
N VAL A 9 -0.72 5.79 9.69
CA VAL A 9 -1.03 4.38 9.95
C VAL A 9 0.13 3.52 9.46
N ASN A 10 0.49 2.50 10.23
CA ASN A 10 1.48 1.48 9.86
C ASN A 10 1.05 0.14 10.47
N GLU A 11 1.63 -0.96 9.99
CA GLU A 11 1.51 -2.25 10.65
C GLU A 11 2.09 -2.19 12.07
N ASN A 12 1.48 -2.96 12.99
CA ASN A 12 1.99 -3.10 14.35
C ASN A 12 2.89 -4.34 14.45
N ASP A 13 4.14 -4.17 14.04
CA ASP A 13 5.16 -5.24 13.99
C ASP A 13 5.45 -5.90 15.36
N THR A 14 5.05 -5.26 16.47
CA THR A 14 5.27 -5.80 17.81
C THR A 14 4.25 -6.89 18.18
N VAL A 15 3.08 -6.88 17.54
CA VAL A 15 1.96 -7.78 17.88
C VAL A 15 1.53 -8.64 16.70
N ALA A 16 1.86 -8.23 15.46
CA ALA A 16 1.61 -9.02 14.27
C ALA A 16 2.38 -10.35 14.33
N THR A 17 1.66 -11.47 14.46
CA THR A 17 2.23 -12.81 14.29
C THR A 17 2.35 -13.12 12.80
N ASP A 18 3.30 -13.97 12.40
CA ASP A 18 3.51 -14.33 10.98
C ASP A 18 2.26 -14.93 10.30
N GLU A 19 1.30 -15.43 11.08
CA GLU A 19 0.00 -15.97 10.62
C GLU A 19 -1.05 -14.87 10.36
N ILE A 20 -0.85 -13.66 10.89
CA ILE A 20 -1.77 -12.50 10.78
C ILE A 20 -1.06 -11.30 10.13
N LYS A 21 0.08 -11.51 9.45
CA LYS A 21 0.65 -10.46 8.60
C LYS A 21 -0.35 -10.13 7.49
N PHE A 22 -0.91 -8.93 7.56
CA PHE A 22 -1.96 -8.47 6.66
C PHE A 22 -1.35 -8.01 5.34
N GLY A 23 -0.54 -8.85 4.70
CA GLY A 23 0.32 -8.43 3.60
C GLY A 23 1.23 -7.25 3.97
N ASP A 24 1.99 -6.76 2.99
CA ASP A 24 2.72 -5.49 3.14
C ASP A 24 1.71 -4.32 3.31
N ASN A 25 2.21 -3.14 3.64
CA ASN A 25 1.46 -1.91 3.87
C ASN A 25 0.50 -1.53 2.72
N ASP A 26 0.66 -2.08 1.51
CA ASP A 26 -0.28 -1.94 0.39
C ASP A 26 -1.68 -2.45 0.74
N THR A 27 -1.78 -3.61 1.40
CA THR A 27 -3.07 -4.20 1.80
C THR A 27 -3.67 -3.41 2.95
N LEU A 28 -2.86 -3.01 3.92
CA LEU A 28 -3.27 -2.13 5.01
C LEU A 28 -3.82 -0.80 4.47
N ALA A 29 -3.13 -0.19 3.51
CA ALA A 29 -3.55 1.07 2.90
C ALA A 29 -4.88 0.92 2.15
N ALA A 30 -5.10 -0.21 1.45
CA ALA A 30 -6.38 -0.51 0.81
C ALA A 30 -7.53 -0.67 1.82
N LEU A 31 -7.28 -1.34 2.95
CA LEU A 31 -8.26 -1.48 4.03
C LEU A 31 -8.60 -0.14 4.68
N VAL A 32 -7.60 0.68 4.97
CA VAL A 32 -7.78 2.02 5.54
C VAL A 32 -8.56 2.92 4.57
N ALA A 33 -8.20 2.92 3.28
CA ALA A 33 -8.89 3.67 2.25
C ALA A 33 -10.38 3.29 2.16
N ASN A 34 -10.68 1.99 2.20
CA ASN A 34 -12.06 1.51 2.23
C ASN A 34 -12.80 1.96 3.50
N LEU A 35 -12.18 1.79 4.68
CA LEU A 35 -12.74 2.12 5.99
C LEU A 35 -13.10 3.60 6.12
N VAL A 36 -12.27 4.50 5.58
CA VAL A 36 -12.50 5.94 5.64
C VAL A 36 -13.32 6.47 4.46
N GLY A 37 -13.72 5.62 3.52
CA GLY A 37 -14.42 6.02 2.30
C GLY A 37 -13.60 6.93 1.40
N ALA A 38 -12.29 6.67 1.28
CA ALA A 38 -11.40 7.44 0.43
C ALA A 38 -11.79 7.28 -1.05
N SER A 39 -11.74 8.38 -1.81
CA SER A 39 -12.00 8.36 -3.26
C SER A 39 -10.84 7.80 -4.06
N GLN A 40 -9.62 7.84 -3.51
CA GLN A 40 -8.39 7.43 -4.16
C GLN A 40 -7.42 6.84 -3.13
N LEU A 41 -6.67 5.84 -3.55
CA LEU A 41 -5.48 5.32 -2.88
C LEU A 41 -4.28 5.57 -3.80
N VAL A 42 -3.24 6.23 -3.29
CA VAL A 42 -2.01 6.50 -4.03
C VAL A 42 -0.89 5.72 -3.37
N ILE A 43 -0.32 4.75 -4.10
CA ILE A 43 0.86 3.99 -3.67
C ILE A 43 2.08 4.61 -4.34
N LEU A 44 3.02 5.11 -3.55
CA LEU A 44 4.27 5.66 -4.04
C LEU A 44 5.29 4.53 -4.17
N THR A 45 5.81 4.34 -5.38
CA THR A 45 6.81 3.31 -5.69
C THR A 45 8.01 3.96 -6.37
N ASP A 46 9.16 3.29 -6.27
CA ASP A 46 10.39 3.65 -6.99
C ASP A 46 10.41 3.11 -8.44
N GLN A 47 9.42 2.29 -8.82
CA GLN A 47 9.21 1.82 -10.19
C GLN A 47 8.45 2.85 -11.02
N GLY A 48 8.63 2.84 -12.34
CA GLY A 48 7.92 3.75 -13.25
C GLY A 48 6.39 3.54 -13.29
N GLY A 49 5.91 2.43 -12.75
CA GLY A 49 4.50 2.04 -12.73
C GLY A 49 4.36 0.51 -12.74
N VAL A 50 3.19 0.05 -13.14
CA VAL A 50 2.95 -1.37 -13.43
C VAL A 50 3.31 -1.62 -14.89
N TYR A 51 4.21 -2.57 -15.12
CA TYR A 51 4.64 -3.01 -16.44
C TYR A 51 3.88 -4.26 -16.89
N ASP A 52 3.79 -4.48 -18.20
CA ASP A 52 3.18 -5.66 -18.82
C ASP A 52 4.01 -6.95 -18.68
N ALA A 53 5.30 -6.81 -18.44
CA ALA A 53 6.26 -7.88 -18.17
C ALA A 53 7.28 -7.42 -17.11
N ASP A 54 8.07 -8.35 -16.53
CA ASP A 54 9.13 -8.00 -15.59
C ASP A 54 10.23 -7.18 -16.31
N PRO A 55 10.36 -5.87 -16.05
CA PRO A 55 11.30 -4.99 -16.76
C PRO A 55 12.77 -5.33 -16.44
N ARG A 56 13.01 -6.16 -15.42
CA ARG A 56 14.35 -6.64 -15.05
C ARG A 56 14.82 -7.77 -15.95
N GLN A 57 13.89 -8.44 -16.64
CA GLN A 57 14.15 -9.57 -17.54
C GLN A 57 13.85 -9.25 -19.00
N ASN A 58 13.01 -8.25 -19.25
CA ASN A 58 12.66 -7.78 -20.58
C ASN A 58 12.83 -6.26 -20.68
N SER A 59 13.81 -5.80 -21.46
CA SER A 59 14.06 -4.37 -21.67
C SER A 59 12.94 -3.64 -22.41
N ASP A 60 12.08 -4.38 -23.09
CA ASP A 60 11.00 -3.83 -23.90
C ASP A 60 9.65 -3.82 -23.15
N ALA A 61 9.65 -4.14 -21.84
CA ALA A 61 8.45 -4.09 -21.00
C ALA A 61 7.91 -2.65 -20.89
N ILE A 62 6.60 -2.49 -21.04
CA ILE A 62 5.90 -1.19 -21.04
C ILE A 62 4.86 -1.06 -19.93
#